data_AF-A0A1Q8L2K0-F1
#
_entry.id   AF-A0A1Q8L2K0-F1
#
_cell.length_a   1.000
_cell.length_b   1.000
_cell.length_c   1.000
_cell.angle_alpha   90.00
_cell.angle_beta   90.00
_cell.angle_gamma   90.00
#
_symmetry.space_group_name_H-M   'P 1'
#
loop_
_entity.id
_entity.type
_entity.pdbx_description
1 polymer ?
#
loop_
_entity_poly.entity_id
_entity_poly.type
_entity_poly.pdbx_seq_one_letter_code
_entity_poly.pdbx_strand_id
1 'polypeptide(L)'
;MPGSALPVPGPAAPSGARAGHGAVAGDRSGGGSVAGDRSGGRTAAADRSGHGPVAADWSGHGPVAGDRAGTVRRGSPDRRRWARRRAGALRRVTRVLAPLGVLTATLLLADPAGAPEPGATAVASVPVTAPGPAPGALLPPGPAPLVRSEPVRLRVDRLGLDTVPRPMGLTADRSMEVPADAGTVGWYTGAPTPGEVGPAVLTAHVDWKGLPGAFADLDTLEPGDEIRVDRADGTSVVFAVRRVGRFPKAEFPTAEVYGDLDHAGLRLITCGGVFDRSARSYLDNVVVFADQVR
;
A
#
# COMPACT_ATOMS: atom_id res chain seq x y z
N MET A 1 55.84 -38.37 11.89
CA MET A 1 55.48 -37.07 12.47
C MET A 1 54.26 -37.26 13.36
N PRO A 2 54.37 -37.12 14.70
CA PRO A 2 53.22 -37.07 15.58
C PRO A 2 52.59 -35.67 15.55
N GLY A 3 51.26 -35.60 15.54
CA GLY A 3 50.50 -34.34 15.65
C GLY A 3 49.65 -34.34 16.91
N SER A 4 50.05 -33.56 17.91
CA SER A 4 49.31 -33.45 19.18
C SER A 4 48.04 -32.61 19.01
N ALA A 5 46.91 -33.10 19.53
CA ALA A 5 45.69 -32.32 19.70
C ALA A 5 45.38 -32.16 21.21
N LEU A 6 44.93 -30.97 21.60
CA LEU A 6 44.74 -30.57 23.00
C LEU A 6 43.32 -30.91 23.51
N PRO A 7 43.13 -31.10 24.83
CA PRO A 7 41.82 -31.41 25.40
C PRO A 7 40.85 -30.22 25.37
N VAL A 8 39.55 -30.53 25.29
CA VAL A 8 38.44 -29.56 25.29
C VAL A 8 37.99 -29.26 26.73
N PRO A 9 37.81 -27.99 27.14
CA PRO A 9 37.31 -27.64 28.47
C PRO A 9 35.78 -27.87 28.59
N GLY A 10 35.34 -28.34 29.76
CA GLY A 10 33.92 -28.53 30.09
C GLY A 10 33.22 -27.24 30.58
N PRO A 11 31.88 -27.27 30.73
CA PRO A 11 31.09 -26.09 31.13
C PRO A 11 31.27 -25.72 32.60
N ALA A 12 31.27 -24.43 32.91
CA ALA A 12 31.36 -23.90 34.26
C ALA A 12 29.99 -23.83 34.96
N ALA A 13 29.96 -24.12 36.26
CA ALA A 13 28.78 -23.97 37.12
C ALA A 13 28.76 -22.60 37.83
N PRO A 14 27.59 -22.07 38.23
CA PRO A 14 27.49 -20.75 38.88
C PRO A 14 27.99 -20.76 40.33
N SER A 15 28.62 -19.66 40.75
CA SER A 15 29.02 -19.41 42.14
C SER A 15 27.97 -18.55 42.87
N GLY A 16 27.90 -18.67 44.20
CA GLY A 16 26.99 -17.88 45.05
C GLY A 16 27.41 -17.88 46.53
N ALA A 17 26.72 -17.06 47.36
CA ALA A 17 27.07 -16.70 48.75
C ALA A 17 28.35 -15.81 48.87
N ARG A 18 28.62 -14.99 49.90
CA ARG A 18 28.00 -14.61 51.21
C ARG A 18 28.67 -13.25 51.64
N ALA A 19 28.35 -12.48 52.70
CA ALA A 19 27.36 -12.48 53.79
C ALA A 19 27.20 -11.02 54.35
N GLY A 20 26.20 -10.76 55.21
CA GLY A 20 26.12 -9.54 56.06
C GLY A 20 24.68 -9.03 56.24
N HIS A 21 23.98 -8.95 57.38
CA HIS A 21 24.16 -9.04 58.85
C HIS A 21 23.64 -7.74 59.53
N GLY A 22 22.76 -7.88 60.53
CA GLY A 22 22.00 -6.80 61.23
C GLY A 22 20.49 -6.89 60.88
N ALA A 23 19.53 -7.23 61.77
CA ALA A 23 19.25 -6.90 63.18
C ALA A 23 18.77 -5.43 63.36
N VAL A 24 17.71 -5.07 64.10
CA VAL A 24 16.90 -5.73 65.16
C VAL A 24 15.38 -5.50 64.91
N ALA A 25 14.47 -6.12 65.69
CA ALA A 25 13.01 -6.11 65.50
C ALA A 25 12.19 -5.31 66.55
N GLY A 26 10.92 -5.03 66.21
CA GLY A 26 9.83 -4.54 67.09
C GLY A 26 8.85 -3.64 66.33
N ASP A 27 7.52 -3.61 66.56
CA ASP A 27 6.59 -4.54 67.23
C ASP A 27 5.16 -4.33 66.63
N ARG A 28 4.16 -5.12 67.05
CA ARG A 28 2.73 -5.16 66.65
C ARG A 28 2.12 -3.78 66.26
N SER A 29 1.17 -3.69 65.33
CA SER A 29 -0.18 -4.29 65.45
C SER A 29 -1.11 -3.99 64.25
N GLY A 30 -2.12 -4.86 64.04
CA GLY A 30 -3.22 -4.68 63.07
C GLY A 30 -2.86 -5.01 61.60
N GLY A 31 -3.74 -5.59 60.76
CA GLY A 31 -5.07 -6.16 61.02
C GLY A 31 -6.08 -5.82 59.91
N GLY A 32 -6.22 -6.65 58.86
CA GLY A 32 -7.19 -6.41 57.78
C GLY A 32 -7.14 -7.43 56.63
N SER A 33 -8.31 -7.85 56.17
CA SER A 33 -8.60 -9.01 55.32
C SER A 33 -7.92 -9.13 53.94
N VAL A 34 -7.78 -10.41 53.56
CA VAL A 34 -7.58 -10.95 52.20
C VAL A 34 -8.52 -10.37 51.13
N ALA A 35 -7.94 -9.80 50.08
CA ALA A 35 -8.38 -9.79 48.67
C ALA A 35 -7.20 -9.23 47.84
N GLY A 36 -6.99 -9.52 46.56
CA GLY A 36 -7.65 -10.42 45.61
C GLY A 36 -6.96 -10.20 44.24
N ASP A 37 -6.60 -11.28 43.53
CA ASP A 37 -5.82 -11.21 42.29
C ASP A 37 -6.53 -10.43 41.16
N ARG A 38 -5.84 -9.44 40.57
CA ARG A 38 -5.69 -9.17 39.11
C ARG A 38 -5.18 -7.75 38.84
N SER A 39 -3.87 -7.58 38.69
CA SER A 39 -3.29 -6.38 38.08
C SER A 39 -3.48 -6.41 36.56
N GLY A 40 -4.71 -6.22 36.11
CA GLY A 40 -5.05 -6.12 34.68
C GLY A 40 -4.27 -4.99 34.01
N GLY A 41 -3.40 -5.34 33.07
CA GLY A 41 -2.57 -4.37 32.36
C GLY A 41 -3.43 -3.39 31.56
N ARG A 42 -3.44 -2.12 31.96
CA ARG A 42 -4.04 -1.04 31.18
C ARG A 42 -3.15 -0.79 29.97
N THR A 43 -3.48 -1.41 28.84
CA THR A 43 -2.88 -1.05 27.56
C THR A 43 -3.13 0.42 27.31
N ALA A 44 -2.07 1.18 27.06
CA ALA A 44 -2.16 2.58 26.73
C ALA A 44 -2.69 2.73 25.29
N ALA A 45 -4.02 2.65 25.14
CA ALA A 45 -4.71 3.15 23.96
C ALA A 45 -4.46 4.67 23.91
N ALA A 46 -3.43 5.07 23.17
CA ALA A 46 -3.06 6.47 23.04
C ALA A 46 -4.20 7.22 22.34
N ASP A 47 -4.67 8.29 22.99
CA ASP A 47 -5.57 9.27 22.38
C ASP A 47 -4.86 9.90 21.17
N ARG A 48 -5.26 9.48 19.97
CA ARG A 48 -4.73 9.98 18.68
C ARG A 48 -5.67 10.97 18.02
N SER A 49 -6.24 11.88 18.82
CA SER A 49 -7.15 12.95 18.39
C SER A 49 -6.56 13.91 17.34
N GLY A 50 -6.58 13.49 16.08
CA GLY A 50 -6.84 14.35 14.92
C GLY A 50 -5.70 15.21 14.37
N HIS A 51 -4.45 15.07 14.83
CA HIS A 51 -3.31 15.87 14.35
C HIS A 51 -2.20 15.00 13.73
N GLY A 52 -2.48 14.43 12.56
CA GLY A 52 -1.48 13.80 11.69
C GLY A 52 -0.41 14.79 11.18
N PRO A 53 0.55 14.32 10.37
CA PRO A 53 1.48 15.20 9.66
C PRO A 53 0.72 16.20 8.78
N VAL A 54 1.26 17.40 8.58
CA VAL A 54 0.79 18.29 7.51
C VAL A 54 1.13 17.71 6.14
N ALA A 55 0.56 18.27 5.07
CA ALA A 55 0.98 17.94 3.71
C ALA A 55 2.49 18.13 3.59
N ALA A 56 3.23 17.03 3.39
CA ALA A 56 4.69 17.08 3.37
C ALA A 56 5.15 17.95 2.19
N ASP A 57 5.86 19.05 2.49
CA ASP A 57 6.36 19.94 1.44
C ASP A 57 7.78 19.56 1.05
N TRP A 58 7.86 18.72 0.03
CA TRP A 58 9.10 18.23 -0.59
C TRP A 58 9.85 19.31 -1.41
N SER A 59 9.94 20.53 -0.87
CA SER A 59 10.67 21.65 -1.48
C SER A 59 12.18 21.40 -1.42
N GLY A 60 12.83 21.21 -2.58
CA GLY A 60 14.27 20.95 -2.60
C GLY A 60 14.92 20.81 -3.97
N HIS A 61 14.29 20.09 -4.91
CA HIS A 61 14.89 19.81 -6.21
C HIS A 61 13.97 20.11 -7.40
N GLY A 62 14.58 20.64 -8.46
CA GLY A 62 13.90 20.95 -9.72
C GLY A 62 13.68 19.70 -10.58
N PRO A 63 12.60 19.68 -11.38
CA PRO A 63 12.20 18.52 -12.14
C PRO A 63 13.13 18.29 -13.32
N VAL A 64 13.08 17.09 -13.89
CA VAL A 64 13.66 16.80 -15.21
C VAL A 64 13.16 17.83 -16.23
N ALA A 65 14.09 18.43 -17.00
CA ALA A 65 13.76 19.37 -18.05
C ALA A 65 13.09 18.66 -19.24
N GLY A 66 11.76 18.69 -19.30
CA GLY A 66 10.97 18.12 -20.39
C GLY A 66 9.47 18.23 -20.13
N ASP A 67 8.87 19.32 -20.60
CA ASP A 67 7.41 19.52 -20.51
C ASP A 67 6.68 18.40 -21.27
N ARG A 68 5.69 17.76 -20.62
CA ARG A 68 4.95 16.62 -21.20
C ARG A 68 3.89 17.07 -22.23
N ALA A 69 4.35 17.70 -23.31
CA ALA A 69 3.56 18.10 -24.47
C ALA A 69 4.23 17.62 -25.77
N GLY A 70 4.26 16.30 -25.99
CA GLY A 70 4.81 15.73 -27.22
C GLY A 70 4.83 14.19 -27.26
N THR A 71 4.10 13.60 -28.21
CA THR A 71 4.16 12.15 -28.48
C THR A 71 5.42 11.79 -29.27
N VAL A 72 6.46 11.30 -28.60
CA VAL A 72 7.65 10.72 -29.25
C VAL A 72 7.90 9.29 -28.75
N ARG A 73 8.15 8.38 -29.69
CA ARG A 73 8.22 6.93 -29.45
C ARG A 73 9.63 6.40 -29.64
N ARG A 74 10.25 5.98 -28.54
CA ARG A 74 11.58 5.33 -28.41
C ARG A 74 12.80 6.28 -28.52
N GLY A 75 13.91 6.01 -27.83
CA GLY A 75 14.07 4.92 -26.86
C GLY A 75 15.41 4.84 -26.14
N SER A 76 15.38 4.06 -25.05
CA SER A 76 16.47 3.58 -24.20
C SER A 76 16.57 2.03 -24.39
N PRO A 77 17.45 1.23 -23.72
CA PRO A 77 18.15 1.52 -22.47
C PRO A 77 19.60 0.98 -22.32
N ASP A 78 20.19 1.26 -21.16
CA ASP A 78 20.84 0.18 -20.39
C ASP A 78 20.17 0.01 -19.02
N ARG A 79 19.53 -1.15 -18.81
CA ARG A 79 19.03 -1.65 -17.52
C ARG A 79 19.57 -3.08 -17.23
N ARG A 80 20.75 -3.42 -17.76
CA ARG A 80 21.30 -4.80 -17.82
C ARG A 80 21.88 -5.31 -16.50
N ARG A 81 21.06 -5.46 -15.45
CA ARG A 81 21.40 -6.35 -14.32
C ARG A 81 20.23 -7.02 -13.61
N TRP A 82 19.06 -6.39 -13.53
CA TRP A 82 17.93 -6.89 -12.75
C TRP A 82 16.98 -7.84 -13.49
N ALA A 83 16.82 -7.68 -14.81
CA ALA A 83 15.89 -8.49 -15.61
C ALA A 83 16.51 -9.80 -16.14
N ARG A 84 16.54 -10.87 -15.33
CA ARG A 84 16.90 -12.24 -15.78
C ARG A 84 16.09 -13.36 -15.13
N ARG A 85 14.87 -13.63 -15.63
CA ARG A 85 14.26 -14.97 -15.72
C ARG A 85 13.05 -14.96 -16.67
N ARG A 86 12.97 -15.99 -17.52
CA ARG A 86 11.83 -16.39 -18.39
C ARG A 86 11.34 -15.40 -19.47
N ALA A 87 11.75 -15.66 -20.70
CA ALA A 87 10.82 -15.99 -21.80
C ALA A 87 11.58 -16.77 -22.90
N GLY A 88 10.97 -17.82 -23.43
CA GLY A 88 11.51 -18.66 -24.50
C GLY A 88 10.36 -19.34 -25.26
N ALA A 89 10.59 -19.67 -26.54
CA ALA A 89 9.57 -19.83 -27.59
C ALA A 89 8.86 -18.48 -27.94
N LEU A 90 8.79 -17.98 -29.19
CA LEU A 90 8.52 -18.56 -30.52
C LEU A 90 7.06 -19.05 -30.66
N ARG A 91 6.31 -18.75 -31.73
CA ARG A 91 6.58 -17.95 -32.95
C ARG A 91 5.28 -17.49 -33.63
N ARG A 92 5.38 -16.40 -34.42
CA ARG A 92 4.67 -16.05 -35.69
C ARG A 92 3.32 -16.71 -36.03
N VAL A 93 2.39 -15.91 -36.56
CA VAL A 93 1.83 -16.07 -37.93
C VAL A 93 1.34 -14.71 -38.46
N THR A 94 1.14 -14.59 -39.78
CA THR A 94 0.89 -13.36 -40.54
C THR A 94 -0.57 -12.86 -40.50
N ARG A 95 -0.76 -11.56 -40.80
CA ARG A 95 -2.05 -11.01 -41.26
C ARG A 95 -1.98 -10.73 -42.76
N VAL A 96 -3.06 -11.00 -43.47
CA VAL A 96 -3.26 -10.71 -44.90
C VAL A 96 -4.21 -9.52 -45.04
N LEU A 97 -4.03 -8.69 -46.07
CA LEU A 97 -4.92 -7.58 -46.43
C LEU A 97 -5.83 -7.97 -47.60
N ALA A 98 -7.10 -7.55 -47.54
CA ALA A 98 -8.02 -7.54 -48.69
C ALA A 98 -9.12 -6.49 -48.45
N PRO A 99 -9.35 -5.53 -49.36
CA PRO A 99 -10.49 -4.61 -49.33
C PRO A 99 -11.54 -4.96 -50.39
N LEU A 100 -12.82 -4.93 -50.01
CA LEU A 100 -14.02 -4.99 -50.87
C LEU A 100 -15.22 -4.53 -50.02
N GLY A 101 -16.32 -3.95 -50.52
CA GLY A 101 -16.69 -3.50 -51.87
C GLY A 101 -17.83 -2.46 -51.77
N VAL A 102 -18.27 -1.85 -52.88
CA VAL A 102 -19.11 -0.63 -52.88
C VAL A 102 -20.49 -0.85 -53.51
N LEU A 103 -21.52 -0.28 -52.87
CA LEU A 103 -22.92 -0.05 -53.29
C LEU A 103 -23.74 -1.21 -53.87
N THR A 104 -24.95 -1.38 -53.34
CA THR A 104 -26.18 -1.00 -54.06
C THR A 104 -27.36 -0.91 -53.09
N ALA A 105 -28.24 0.08 -53.27
CA ALA A 105 -29.51 0.20 -52.55
C ALA A 105 -30.56 0.72 -53.53
N THR A 106 -31.60 -0.08 -53.78
CA THR A 106 -32.70 0.23 -54.70
C THR A 106 -33.95 0.65 -53.94
N LEU A 107 -34.79 1.45 -54.60
CA LEU A 107 -35.94 2.13 -54.00
C LEU A 107 -37.18 1.97 -54.89
N LEU A 108 -38.25 1.33 -54.39
CA LEU A 108 -39.63 1.86 -54.45
C LEU A 108 -40.62 0.97 -53.66
N LEU A 109 -41.86 1.46 -53.51
CA LEU A 109 -42.96 0.93 -52.71
C LEU A 109 -43.95 0.12 -53.57
N ALA A 110 -44.61 -0.89 -52.99
CA ALA A 110 -46.04 -1.16 -53.17
C ALA A 110 -46.57 -2.25 -52.20
N ASP A 111 -47.59 -1.90 -51.41
CA ASP A 111 -48.59 -2.84 -50.85
C ASP A 111 -49.68 -3.07 -51.94
N PRO A 112 -50.46 -4.19 -51.98
CA PRO A 112 -51.53 -4.37 -50.97
C PRO A 112 -52.00 -5.81 -50.62
N ALA A 113 -52.51 -5.94 -49.39
CA ALA A 113 -53.75 -6.66 -48.97
C ALA A 113 -53.91 -8.20 -49.13
N GLY A 114 -54.50 -8.85 -48.10
CA GLY A 114 -55.17 -10.16 -48.25
C GLY A 114 -55.25 -11.08 -47.02
N ALA A 115 -56.26 -10.88 -46.17
CA ALA A 115 -56.70 -11.65 -44.98
C ALA A 115 -56.88 -13.20 -45.18
N PRO A 116 -57.24 -14.03 -44.15
CA PRO A 116 -57.64 -13.70 -42.76
C PRO A 116 -56.99 -14.56 -41.63
N GLU A 117 -57.37 -14.27 -40.37
CA GLU A 117 -57.00 -15.06 -39.18
C GLU A 117 -57.88 -16.32 -38.96
N PRO A 118 -57.34 -17.33 -38.29
CA PRO A 118 -58.04 -18.13 -37.29
C PRO A 118 -57.51 -17.82 -35.87
N GLY A 119 -58.40 -17.53 -34.92
CA GLY A 119 -58.03 -17.00 -33.60
C GLY A 119 -57.30 -17.98 -32.67
N ALA A 120 -56.44 -17.43 -31.80
CA ALA A 120 -55.73 -18.17 -30.76
C ALA A 120 -56.21 -17.74 -29.35
N THR A 121 -56.47 -18.73 -28.48
CA THR A 121 -57.05 -18.53 -27.14
C THR A 121 -56.15 -17.70 -26.23
N ALA A 122 -56.74 -16.71 -25.54
CA ALA A 122 -56.03 -15.97 -24.50
C ALA A 122 -55.74 -16.86 -23.28
N VAL A 123 -54.48 -17.25 -23.11
CA VAL A 123 -53.96 -17.85 -21.86
C VAL A 123 -53.28 -16.77 -21.03
N ALA A 124 -53.68 -16.66 -19.75
CA ALA A 124 -53.18 -15.62 -18.87
C ALA A 124 -51.73 -15.87 -18.44
N SER A 125 -50.83 -14.97 -18.82
CA SER A 125 -49.42 -14.99 -18.41
C SER A 125 -49.28 -14.73 -16.91
N VAL A 126 -49.16 -15.79 -16.10
CA VAL A 126 -48.71 -15.66 -14.71
C VAL A 126 -47.30 -15.06 -14.68
N PRO A 127 -47.06 -13.96 -13.93
CA PRO A 127 -45.73 -13.37 -13.84
C PRO A 127 -44.80 -14.30 -13.06
N VAL A 128 -43.77 -14.82 -13.72
CA VAL A 128 -42.66 -15.49 -13.02
C VAL A 128 -41.87 -14.40 -12.31
N THR A 129 -42.11 -14.24 -11.02
CA THR A 129 -41.29 -13.42 -10.13
C THR A 129 -39.88 -14.00 -10.09
N ALA A 130 -38.97 -13.41 -10.88
CA ALA A 130 -37.55 -13.68 -10.74
C ALA A 130 -37.12 -13.35 -9.29
N PRO A 131 -36.33 -14.20 -8.61
CA PRO A 131 -35.83 -13.89 -7.28
C PRO A 131 -35.06 -12.57 -7.30
N GLY A 132 -35.53 -11.59 -6.52
CA GLY A 132 -34.81 -10.33 -6.34
C GLY A 132 -33.43 -10.57 -5.71
N PRO A 133 -32.46 -9.65 -5.93
CA PRO A 133 -31.15 -9.76 -5.31
C PRO A 133 -31.30 -9.82 -3.78
N ALA A 134 -30.80 -10.89 -3.17
CA ALA A 134 -30.95 -11.14 -1.75
C ALA A 134 -30.30 -10.00 -0.91
N PRO A 135 -31.02 -9.36 0.01
CA PRO A 135 -30.43 -8.36 0.90
C PRO A 135 -29.34 -8.99 1.78
N GLY A 136 -28.18 -8.34 1.87
CA GLY A 136 -27.17 -8.71 2.87
C GLY A 136 -26.30 -9.91 2.52
N ALA A 137 -25.87 -10.04 1.25
CA ALA A 137 -24.60 -10.71 0.96
C ALA A 137 -23.45 -9.88 1.56
N LEU A 138 -23.22 -10.04 2.87
CA LEU A 138 -22.05 -9.50 3.55
C LEU A 138 -20.80 -9.95 2.81
N LEU A 139 -19.95 -9.00 2.41
CA LEU A 139 -18.63 -9.34 1.91
C LEU A 139 -17.92 -10.15 3.00
N PRO A 140 -17.16 -11.21 2.64
CA PRO A 140 -16.39 -11.95 3.63
C PRO A 140 -15.49 -10.97 4.39
N PRO A 141 -15.39 -11.09 5.72
CA PRO A 141 -14.57 -10.17 6.50
C PRO A 141 -13.14 -10.20 5.99
N GLY A 142 -12.53 -9.01 5.89
CA GLY A 142 -11.15 -8.87 5.44
C GLY A 142 -10.16 -9.62 6.35
N PRO A 143 -8.90 -9.78 5.90
CA PRO A 143 -7.86 -10.41 6.71
C PRO A 143 -7.75 -9.77 8.10
N ALA A 144 -7.49 -10.61 9.11
CA ALA A 144 -7.32 -10.13 10.47
C ALA A 144 -6.07 -9.21 10.56
N PRO A 145 -6.19 -8.02 11.19
CA PRO A 145 -5.03 -7.15 11.44
C PRO A 145 -3.94 -7.85 12.25
N LEU A 146 -2.70 -7.49 11.95
CA LEU A 146 -1.47 -8.03 12.52
C LEU A 146 -0.97 -7.19 13.71
N VAL A 147 -0.19 -7.80 14.60
CA VAL A 147 0.52 -7.10 15.69
C VAL A 147 1.71 -6.32 15.12
N ARG A 148 2.06 -5.17 15.73
CA ARG A 148 3.16 -4.28 15.31
C ARG A 148 4.44 -5.00 14.88
N SER A 149 4.90 -4.72 13.66
CA SER A 149 6.20 -5.19 13.16
C SER A 149 6.70 -4.33 12.00
N GLU A 150 7.98 -3.95 12.02
CA GLU A 150 8.53 -2.96 11.09
C GLU A 150 8.63 -3.49 9.65
N PRO A 151 8.42 -2.64 8.63
CA PRO A 151 8.52 -3.04 7.23
C PRO A 151 9.97 -3.17 6.77
N VAL A 152 10.44 -4.41 6.56
CA VAL A 152 11.82 -4.69 6.14
C VAL A 152 12.00 -4.75 4.63
N ARG A 153 10.91 -4.86 3.86
CA ARG A 153 10.93 -4.81 2.39
C ARG A 153 9.59 -4.41 1.80
N LEU A 154 9.60 -3.55 0.78
CA LEU A 154 8.44 -3.15 -0.02
C LEU A 154 8.61 -3.65 -1.45
N ARG A 155 7.56 -4.25 -2.02
CA ARG A 155 7.47 -4.62 -3.44
C ARG A 155 6.18 -4.11 -4.09
N VAL A 156 6.32 -3.53 -5.27
CA VAL A 156 5.20 -3.14 -6.15
C VAL A 156 5.57 -3.56 -7.57
N ASP A 157 5.15 -4.77 -7.94
CA ASP A 157 5.63 -5.44 -9.16
C ASP A 157 5.32 -4.65 -10.44
N ARG A 158 4.18 -3.92 -10.47
CA ARG A 158 3.78 -3.03 -11.58
C ARG A 158 4.73 -1.85 -11.80
N LEU A 159 5.30 -1.29 -10.74
CA LEU A 159 6.31 -0.22 -10.81
C LEU A 159 7.73 -0.79 -11.00
N GLY A 160 7.90 -2.11 -10.91
CA GLY A 160 9.21 -2.75 -10.83
C GLY A 160 9.99 -2.38 -9.56
N LEU A 161 9.28 -1.97 -8.50
CA LEU A 161 9.87 -1.51 -7.24
C LEU A 161 10.12 -2.69 -6.29
N ASP A 162 11.35 -2.82 -5.80
CA ASP A 162 11.77 -3.77 -4.77
C ASP A 162 12.85 -3.08 -3.91
N THR A 163 12.52 -2.72 -2.67
CA THR A 163 13.37 -1.85 -1.83
C THR A 163 13.18 -2.11 -0.33
N VAL A 164 14.06 -1.57 0.50
CA VAL A 164 14.00 -1.61 1.97
C VAL A 164 13.54 -0.23 2.47
N PRO A 165 12.33 -0.11 3.04
CA PRO A 165 11.87 1.14 3.63
C PRO A 165 12.80 1.63 4.74
N ARG A 166 12.94 2.95 4.88
CA ARG A 166 13.74 3.61 5.92
C ARG A 166 12.82 4.30 6.93
N PRO A 167 13.06 4.17 8.25
CA PRO A 167 12.27 4.90 9.24
C PRO A 167 12.43 6.41 9.04
N MET A 168 11.31 7.13 9.07
CA MET A 168 11.20 8.58 9.00
C MET A 168 10.38 9.07 10.20
N GLY A 169 10.83 10.15 10.83
CA GLY A 169 10.11 10.90 11.87
C GLY A 169 9.36 12.11 11.31
N LEU A 170 9.17 13.11 12.17
CA LEU A 170 8.74 14.46 11.80
C LEU A 170 9.87 15.45 12.05
N THR A 171 9.95 16.45 11.18
CA THR A 171 10.75 17.66 11.38
C THR A 171 10.10 18.59 12.41
N ALA A 172 10.83 19.63 12.85
CA ALA A 172 10.37 20.57 13.88
C ALA A 172 9.08 21.35 13.49
N ASP A 173 8.77 21.47 12.20
CA ASP A 173 7.56 22.09 11.66
C ASP A 173 6.38 21.11 11.48
N ARG A 174 6.53 19.85 11.92
CA ARG A 174 5.58 18.73 11.77
C ARG A 174 5.34 18.26 10.33
N SER A 175 6.16 18.67 9.36
CA SER A 175 6.26 17.93 8.10
C SER A 175 7.03 16.61 8.29
N MET A 176 7.00 15.72 7.30
CA MET A 176 7.63 14.40 7.39
C MET A 176 9.10 14.46 6.97
N GLU A 177 9.98 13.70 7.63
CA GLU A 177 11.37 13.59 7.21
C GLU A 177 11.51 13.06 5.76
N VAL A 178 12.55 13.55 5.08
CA VAL A 178 12.70 13.44 3.63
C VAL A 178 13.78 12.41 3.24
N PRO A 179 13.50 11.41 2.37
CA PRO A 179 14.53 10.54 1.81
C PRO A 179 15.66 11.32 1.13
N ALA A 180 16.91 10.95 1.43
CA ALA A 180 18.10 11.68 0.98
C ALA A 180 18.48 11.45 -0.49
N ASP A 181 17.80 10.52 -1.18
CA ASP A 181 18.07 10.12 -2.56
C ASP A 181 16.79 9.64 -3.27
N ALA A 182 16.89 9.51 -4.60
CA ALA A 182 15.78 9.13 -5.47
C ALA A 182 15.16 7.76 -5.15
N GLY A 183 15.98 6.76 -4.80
CA GLY A 183 15.58 5.36 -4.66
C GLY A 183 15.10 4.95 -3.26
N THR A 184 15.35 5.77 -2.24
CA THR A 184 14.90 5.50 -0.87
C THR A 184 13.41 5.79 -0.71
N VAL A 185 12.68 4.79 -0.18
CA VAL A 185 11.31 4.94 0.33
C VAL A 185 11.39 5.13 1.85
N GLY A 186 10.77 6.19 2.35
CA GLY A 186 10.54 6.41 3.77
C GLY A 186 9.31 5.65 4.29
N TRP A 187 9.32 5.26 5.55
CA TRP A 187 8.17 4.78 6.32
C TRP A 187 8.00 5.67 7.56
N TYR A 188 6.82 6.25 7.74
CA TYR A 188 6.54 7.13 8.87
C TYR A 188 6.36 6.33 10.17
N THR A 189 7.30 6.48 11.10
CA THR A 189 7.36 5.68 12.34
C THR A 189 6.23 5.99 13.33
N GLY A 190 5.63 7.17 13.24
CA GLY A 190 4.45 7.59 14.03
C GLY A 190 3.11 7.03 13.53
N ALA A 191 3.09 6.35 12.39
CA ALA A 191 1.93 5.61 11.90
C ALA A 191 1.86 4.18 12.48
N PRO A 192 0.70 3.49 12.37
CA PRO A 192 0.65 2.03 12.37
C PRO A 192 1.70 1.43 11.43
N THR A 193 2.28 0.28 11.80
CA THR A 193 3.08 -0.52 10.87
C THR A 193 2.18 -1.22 9.85
N PRO A 194 2.66 -1.52 8.63
CA PRO A 194 1.85 -2.24 7.64
C PRO A 194 1.28 -3.54 8.21
N GLY A 195 -0.05 -3.67 8.20
CA GLY A 195 -0.80 -4.80 8.77
C GLY A 195 -1.46 -4.49 10.11
N GLU A 196 -1.02 -3.48 10.88
CA GLU A 196 -1.79 -3.00 12.04
C GLU A 196 -3.07 -2.25 11.59
N VAL A 197 -4.04 -2.14 12.50
CA VAL A 197 -5.25 -1.31 12.31
C VAL A 197 -4.86 0.16 12.11
N GLY A 198 -5.45 0.80 11.09
CA GLY A 198 -5.17 2.19 10.71
C GLY A 198 -4.27 2.30 9.46
N PRO A 199 -3.90 3.53 9.06
CA PRO A 199 -3.12 3.78 7.85
C PRO A 199 -1.60 3.73 8.11
N ALA A 200 -0.92 2.70 7.64
CA ALA A 200 0.53 2.73 7.49
C ALA A 200 0.91 3.69 6.35
N VAL A 201 1.90 4.57 6.55
CA VAL A 201 2.28 5.59 5.56
C VAL A 201 3.73 5.43 5.11
N LEU A 202 3.92 5.29 3.80
CA LEU A 202 5.23 5.27 3.15
C LEU A 202 5.31 6.40 2.10
N THR A 203 6.50 6.99 1.94
CA THR A 203 6.73 8.19 1.12
C THR A 203 7.99 8.05 0.27
N ALA A 204 8.01 8.64 -0.92
CA ALA A 204 9.22 8.73 -1.73
C ALA A 204 9.11 9.88 -2.75
N HIS A 205 10.25 10.23 -3.35
CA HIS A 205 10.31 11.23 -4.41
C HIS A 205 9.64 10.77 -5.71
N VAL A 206 9.15 11.75 -6.47
CA VAL A 206 8.69 11.57 -7.86
C VAL A 206 9.87 11.75 -8.83
N ASP A 207 10.70 12.77 -8.60
CA ASP A 207 12.08 12.85 -9.09
C ASP A 207 12.99 13.52 -8.04
N TRP A 208 14.30 13.30 -8.17
CA TRP A 208 15.32 13.87 -7.29
C TRP A 208 16.61 14.09 -8.07
N LYS A 209 17.08 15.34 -8.13
CA LYS A 209 18.32 15.74 -8.83
C LYS A 209 18.40 15.25 -10.28
N GLY A 210 17.26 15.22 -10.99
CA GLY A 210 17.15 14.78 -12.38
C GLY A 210 17.07 13.27 -12.60
N LEU A 211 16.98 12.47 -11.53
CA LEU A 211 16.69 11.03 -11.60
C LEU A 211 15.23 10.77 -11.19
N PRO A 212 14.48 9.88 -11.88
CA PRO A 212 13.18 9.43 -11.40
C PRO A 212 13.28 8.82 -10.00
N GLY A 213 12.36 9.18 -9.13
CA GLY A 213 12.29 8.66 -7.77
C GLY A 213 11.58 7.30 -7.68
N ALA A 214 11.61 6.68 -6.51
CA ALA A 214 11.01 5.36 -6.29
C ALA A 214 9.49 5.32 -6.52
N PHE A 215 8.82 6.47 -6.45
CA PHE A 215 7.39 6.65 -6.73
C PHE A 215 7.14 7.52 -7.98
N ALA A 216 8.09 7.60 -8.92
CA ALA A 216 7.98 8.40 -10.16
C ALA A 216 6.72 8.14 -11.00
N ASP A 217 6.28 6.88 -11.05
CA ASP A 217 5.14 6.41 -11.84
C ASP A 217 3.97 5.97 -10.94
N LEU A 218 3.87 6.50 -9.71
CA LEU A 218 2.86 6.09 -8.72
C LEU A 218 1.42 6.40 -9.14
N ASP A 219 1.22 7.38 -10.03
CA ASP A 219 -0.05 7.70 -10.68
C ASP A 219 -0.50 6.68 -11.73
N THR A 220 0.35 5.70 -12.08
CA THR A 220 0.04 4.62 -13.03
C THR A 220 -0.54 3.35 -12.41
N LEU A 221 -0.71 3.33 -11.08
CA LEU A 221 -1.39 2.24 -10.37
C LEU A 221 -2.91 2.31 -10.54
N GLU A 222 -3.54 1.15 -10.64
CA GLU A 222 -4.98 0.95 -10.84
C GLU A 222 -5.59 0.15 -9.68
N PRO A 223 -6.91 0.24 -9.44
CA PRO A 223 -7.59 -0.59 -8.45
C PRO A 223 -7.36 -2.09 -8.71
N GLY A 224 -6.93 -2.81 -7.67
CA GLY A 224 -6.59 -4.24 -7.73
C GLY A 224 -5.10 -4.56 -7.86
N ASP A 225 -4.22 -3.58 -8.13
CA ASP A 225 -2.77 -3.82 -8.13
C ASP A 225 -2.26 -4.21 -6.73
N GLU A 226 -1.42 -5.24 -6.64
CA GLU A 226 -0.85 -5.71 -5.36
C GLU A 226 0.39 -4.91 -4.93
N ILE A 227 0.39 -4.52 -3.66
CA ILE A 227 1.56 -3.98 -2.93
C ILE A 227 1.88 -4.95 -1.80
N ARG A 228 3.10 -5.49 -1.76
CA ARG A 228 3.54 -6.47 -0.75
C ARG A 228 4.59 -5.88 0.17
N VAL A 229 4.40 -6.07 1.47
CA VAL A 229 5.35 -5.65 2.51
C VAL A 229 5.78 -6.86 3.32
N ASP A 230 7.09 -7.12 3.37
CA ASP A 230 7.69 -8.10 4.28
C ASP A 230 7.99 -7.41 5.62
N ARG A 231 7.78 -8.12 6.73
CA ARG A 231 7.76 -7.56 8.09
C ARG A 231 8.86 -8.18 8.96
N ALA A 232 9.34 -7.45 9.96
CA ALA A 232 10.49 -7.85 10.78
C ALA A 232 10.26 -9.14 11.61
N ASP A 233 8.99 -9.52 11.83
CA ASP A 233 8.58 -10.77 12.47
C ASP A 233 8.58 -12.00 11.51
N GLY A 234 9.00 -11.81 10.26
CA GLY A 234 9.02 -12.85 9.23
C GLY A 234 7.68 -13.07 8.51
N THR A 235 6.63 -12.33 8.88
CA THR A 235 5.35 -12.35 8.15
C THR A 235 5.42 -11.46 6.91
N SER A 236 4.37 -11.50 6.08
CA SER A 236 4.22 -10.58 4.95
C SER A 236 2.74 -10.23 4.79
N VAL A 237 2.47 -8.99 4.44
CA VAL A 237 1.13 -8.46 4.18
C VAL A 237 1.01 -8.03 2.72
N VAL A 238 -0.15 -8.25 2.11
CA VAL A 238 -0.50 -7.78 0.78
C VAL A 238 -1.70 -6.85 0.85
N PHE A 239 -1.51 -5.64 0.35
CA PHE A 239 -2.58 -4.68 0.11
C PHE A 239 -2.96 -4.70 -1.37
N ALA A 240 -4.24 -4.52 -1.67
CA ALA A 240 -4.68 -4.18 -3.03
C ALA A 240 -4.97 -2.67 -3.09
N VAL A 241 -4.54 -2.01 -4.16
CA VAL A 241 -4.93 -0.62 -4.42
C VAL A 241 -6.46 -0.54 -4.53
N ARG A 242 -7.08 0.36 -3.76
CA ARG A 242 -8.51 0.70 -3.88
C ARG A 242 -8.72 1.90 -4.79
N ARG A 243 -7.87 2.93 -4.67
CA ARG A 243 -7.87 4.11 -5.52
C ARG A 243 -6.51 4.83 -5.49
N VAL A 244 -6.23 5.58 -6.55
CA VAL A 244 -5.22 6.65 -6.54
C VAL A 244 -5.96 7.99 -6.53
N GLY A 245 -5.40 9.00 -5.87
CA GLY A 245 -5.88 10.37 -5.89
C GLY A 245 -4.73 11.36 -6.04
N ARG A 246 -5.02 12.53 -6.60
CA ARG A 246 -4.09 13.64 -6.74
C ARG A 246 -4.74 14.88 -6.15
N PHE A 247 -4.05 15.54 -5.23
CA PHE A 247 -4.59 16.60 -4.39
C PHE A 247 -3.64 17.80 -4.36
N PRO A 248 -4.11 19.04 -4.60
CA PRO A 248 -3.31 20.24 -4.35
C PRO A 248 -2.79 20.24 -2.91
N LYS A 249 -1.53 20.65 -2.69
CA LYS A 249 -0.94 20.67 -1.34
C LYS A 249 -1.73 21.54 -0.35
N ALA A 250 -2.35 22.61 -0.83
CA ALA A 250 -3.22 23.48 -0.04
C ALA A 250 -4.57 22.82 0.35
N GLU A 251 -5.00 21.79 -0.37
CA GLU A 251 -6.27 21.07 -0.18
C GLU A 251 -6.03 19.58 0.17
N PHE A 252 -4.85 19.28 0.74
CA PHE A 252 -4.44 17.91 1.02
C PHE A 252 -5.38 17.25 2.04
N PRO A 253 -5.95 16.06 1.76
CA PRO A 253 -6.98 15.43 2.59
C PRO A 253 -6.37 14.71 3.82
N THR A 254 -5.73 15.48 4.70
CA THR A 254 -5.05 15.03 5.94
C THR A 254 -5.87 14.00 6.73
N ALA A 255 -7.20 14.19 6.82
CA ALA A 255 -8.10 13.28 7.52
C ALA A 255 -8.29 11.90 6.82
N GLU A 256 -8.30 11.82 5.49
CA GLU A 256 -8.42 10.53 4.77
C GLU A 256 -7.08 9.79 4.69
N VAL A 257 -5.98 10.56 4.65
CA VAL A 257 -4.62 10.02 4.56
C VAL A 257 -4.13 9.49 5.91
N TYR A 258 -4.32 10.26 6.98
CA TYR A 258 -3.74 10.00 8.30
C TYR A 258 -4.76 9.70 9.41
N GLY A 259 -6.07 9.85 9.16
CA GLY A 259 -7.11 9.49 10.12
C GLY A 259 -7.22 7.98 10.34
N ASP A 260 -7.74 7.59 11.51
CA ASP A 260 -7.88 6.19 11.88
C ASP A 260 -8.78 5.40 10.91
N LEU A 261 -8.52 4.09 10.82
CA LEU A 261 -9.34 3.10 10.11
C LEU A 261 -9.72 1.99 11.09
N ASP A 262 -10.79 1.26 10.79
CA ASP A 262 -11.18 0.01 11.44
C ASP A 262 -10.43 -1.22 10.90
N HIS A 263 -9.70 -1.07 9.79
CA HIS A 263 -8.95 -2.11 9.10
C HIS A 263 -7.47 -1.70 8.87
N ALA A 264 -6.65 -2.64 8.41
CA ALA A 264 -5.27 -2.36 8.03
C ALA A 264 -5.19 -1.73 6.63
N GLY A 265 -4.68 -0.51 6.56
CA GLY A 265 -4.53 0.27 5.32
C GLY A 265 -3.09 0.70 5.07
N LEU A 266 -2.78 0.98 3.81
CA LEU A 266 -1.48 1.46 3.32
C LEU A 266 -1.68 2.71 2.46
N ARG A 267 -0.89 3.73 2.73
CA ARG A 267 -0.80 4.99 1.97
C ARG A 267 0.60 5.08 1.38
N LEU A 268 0.69 5.17 0.05
CA LEU A 268 1.92 5.56 -0.65
C LEU A 268 1.75 7.01 -1.12
N ILE A 269 2.67 7.90 -0.74
CA ILE A 269 2.57 9.35 -1.03
C ILE A 269 3.81 9.83 -1.78
N THR A 270 3.60 10.63 -2.82
CA THR A 270 4.67 11.36 -3.51
C THR A 270 4.20 12.73 -4.02
N CYS A 271 5.12 13.59 -4.43
CA CYS A 271 4.83 14.84 -5.12
C CYS A 271 4.22 14.60 -6.52
N GLY A 272 3.43 15.53 -7.04
CA GLY A 272 2.90 15.38 -8.39
C GLY A 272 2.35 16.65 -9.02
N GLY A 273 1.88 16.49 -10.26
CA GLY A 273 1.31 17.59 -11.04
C GLY A 273 2.34 18.56 -11.59
N VAL A 274 1.98 19.84 -11.63
CA VAL A 274 2.84 20.90 -12.17
C VAL A 274 3.89 21.28 -11.13
N PHE A 275 5.13 21.49 -11.58
CA PHE A 275 6.21 22.00 -10.75
C PHE A 275 6.30 23.52 -10.82
N ASP A 276 6.19 24.18 -9.68
CA ASP A 276 6.45 25.60 -9.55
C ASP A 276 7.97 25.84 -9.45
N ARG A 277 8.54 26.47 -10.49
CA ARG A 277 9.97 26.80 -10.56
C ARG A 277 10.40 27.90 -9.59
N SER A 278 9.47 28.71 -9.09
CA SER A 278 9.71 29.77 -8.11
C SER A 278 9.71 29.22 -6.68
N ALA A 279 8.70 28.44 -6.31
CA ALA A 279 8.64 27.73 -5.02
C ALA A 279 9.61 26.54 -4.93
N ARG A 280 10.10 26.03 -6.08
CA ARG A 280 10.89 24.80 -6.22
C ARG A 280 10.17 23.56 -5.64
N SER A 281 8.86 23.51 -5.87
CA SER A 281 7.98 22.51 -5.30
C SER A 281 6.91 22.09 -6.31
N TYR A 282 6.49 20.83 -6.24
CA TYR A 282 5.30 20.35 -6.93
C TYR A 282 4.04 20.88 -6.24
N LEU A 283 3.05 21.31 -7.03
CA LEU A 283 1.80 21.89 -6.52
C LEU A 283 0.86 20.86 -5.87
N ASP A 284 0.94 19.60 -6.31
CA ASP A 284 0.08 18.52 -5.83
C ASP A 284 0.89 17.42 -5.10
N ASN A 285 0.17 16.58 -4.36
CA ASN A 285 0.63 15.26 -3.94
C ASN A 285 -0.23 14.18 -4.61
N VAL A 286 0.39 13.08 -5.03
CA VAL A 286 -0.29 11.83 -5.42
C VAL A 286 -0.32 10.90 -4.21
N VAL A 287 -1.50 10.35 -3.90
CA VAL A 287 -1.71 9.39 -2.81
C VAL A 287 -2.40 8.15 -3.34
N VAL A 288 -1.78 6.99 -3.11
CA VAL A 288 -2.38 5.67 -3.32
C VAL A 288 -3.01 5.24 -2.01
N PHE A 289 -4.27 4.81 -2.06
CA PHE A 289 -5.00 4.20 -0.96
C PHE A 289 -5.15 2.73 -1.28
N ALA A 290 -4.53 1.87 -0.46
CA ALA A 290 -4.57 0.42 -0.60
C ALA A 290 -4.93 -0.22 0.74
N ASP A 291 -5.72 -1.29 0.71
CA ASP A 291 -6.32 -1.89 1.91
C ASP A 291 -5.97 -3.40 1.93
N GLN A 292 -5.81 -4.02 3.12
CA GLN A 292 -5.26 -5.38 3.24
C GLN A 292 -6.17 -6.44 2.58
N VAL A 293 -5.58 -7.30 1.75
CA VAL A 293 -6.25 -8.44 1.08
C VAL A 293 -5.67 -9.81 1.43
N ARG A 294 -4.43 -9.88 1.93
CA ARG A 294 -3.85 -11.06 2.61
C ARG A 294 -2.92 -10.59 3.72
#